data_AF-A0A8T4X868-F1
#
_entry.id   AF-A0A8T4X868-F1
#
_cell.length_a   1.000
_cell.length_b   1.000
_cell.length_c   1.000
_cell.angle_alpha   90.00
_cell.angle_beta   90.00
_cell.angle_gamma   90.00
#
_symmetry.space_group_name_H-M   'P 1'
#
loop_
_entity.id
_entity.type
_entity.pdbx_description
1 polymer ?
#
loop_
_entity_poly.entity_id
_entity_poly.type
_entity_poly.pdbx_seq_one_letter_code
_entity_poly.pdbx_strand_id
1 'polypeptide(L)'
;MDFEKLCNKILEVDPHVRFTGVLDSKGDLIIEKNRDDVTLLNEQEVKMSVHYTFERWTRLQNLSYKFGKEKLSVTEYENVILISIQLGKNLFLLSTDPNIDYMNIINKTKSIIAELQN
;
A
#
# COMPACT_ATOMS: atom_id res chain seq x y z
N MET A 1 -1.19 -16.10 -3.74
CA MET A 1 -2.14 -15.00 -3.93
C MET A 1 -1.84 -14.35 -5.26
N ASP A 2 -2.87 -14.06 -6.04
CA ASP A 2 -2.75 -13.29 -7.28
C ASP A 2 -2.69 -11.80 -6.94
N PHE A 3 -1.50 -11.22 -7.03
CA PHE A 3 -1.26 -9.81 -6.69
C PHE A 3 -1.84 -8.85 -7.71
N GLU A 4 -1.92 -9.25 -8.99
CA GLU A 4 -2.52 -8.41 -10.02
C GLU A 4 -4.03 -8.28 -9.78
N LYS A 5 -4.70 -9.40 -9.49
CA LYS A 5 -6.11 -9.41 -9.09
C LYS A 5 -6.37 -8.62 -7.82
N LEU A 6 -5.48 -8.69 -6.83
CA LEU A 6 -5.58 -7.88 -5.61
C LEU A 6 -5.52 -6.39 -5.94
N CYS A 7 -4.48 -5.94 -6.64
CA CYS A 7 -4.30 -4.52 -7.00
C CYS A 7 -5.51 -3.97 -7.76
N ASN A 8 -5.97 -4.67 -8.80
CA ASN A 8 -7.14 -4.25 -9.58
C ASN A 8 -8.41 -4.16 -8.70
N LYS A 9 -8.70 -5.18 -7.88
CA LYS A 9 -9.86 -5.16 -6.98
C LYS A 9 -9.84 -3.98 -6.00
N ILE A 10 -8.66 -3.66 -5.44
CA ILE A 10 -8.54 -2.55 -4.49
C ILE A 10 -8.65 -1.20 -5.20
N LEU A 11 -8.12 -1.06 -6.41
CA LEU A 11 -8.26 0.17 -7.20
C LEU A 11 -9.73 0.49 -7.53
N GLU A 12 -10.57 -0.54 -7.65
CA GLU A 12 -12.01 -0.45 -7.92
C GLU A 12 -12.88 -0.34 -6.65
N VAL A 13 -12.31 -0.55 -5.46
CA VAL A 13 -13.07 -0.66 -4.21
C VAL A 13 -13.68 0.66 -3.74
N ASP A 14 -13.05 1.76 -4.18
CA ASP A 14 -13.41 3.13 -3.83
C ASP A 14 -12.85 4.11 -4.88
N PRO A 15 -13.64 5.09 -5.36
CA PRO A 15 -13.19 6.10 -6.31
C PRO A 15 -12.07 7.00 -5.78
N HIS A 16 -11.75 6.98 -4.48
CA HIS A 16 -10.63 7.76 -3.95
C HIS A 16 -9.30 7.01 -3.96
N VAL A 17 -9.26 5.70 -4.24
CA VAL A 17 -7.99 4.95 -4.37
C VAL A 17 -7.35 5.27 -5.72
N ARG A 18 -6.10 5.74 -5.72
CA ARG A 18 -5.40 6.22 -6.93
C ARG A 18 -4.27 5.32 -7.40
N PHE A 19 -3.61 4.65 -6.46
CA PHE A 19 -2.49 3.76 -6.71
C PHE A 19 -2.65 2.50 -5.86
N THR A 20 -2.23 1.36 -6.40
CA THR A 20 -2.00 0.13 -5.65
C THR A 20 -0.72 -0.53 -6.14
N GLY A 21 0.00 -1.20 -5.25
CA GLY A 21 1.21 -1.92 -5.61
C GLY A 21 1.61 -2.96 -4.60
N VAL A 22 2.48 -3.87 -5.01
CA VAL A 22 3.09 -4.86 -4.13
C VAL A 22 4.59 -4.68 -4.15
N LEU A 23 5.14 -4.44 -2.97
CA LEU A 23 6.56 -4.32 -2.72
C LEU A 23 7.05 -5.63 -2.10
N ASP A 24 8.06 -6.24 -2.70
CA ASP A 24 8.61 -7.49 -2.18
C ASP A 24 9.56 -7.27 -0.98
N SER A 25 10.08 -8.36 -0.41
CA SER A 25 10.99 -8.29 0.74
C SER A 25 12.37 -7.65 0.45
N LYS A 26 12.71 -7.43 -0.83
CA LYS A 26 13.95 -6.79 -1.26
C LYS A 26 13.78 -5.29 -1.54
N GLY A 27 12.54 -4.81 -1.54
CA GLY A 27 12.22 -3.43 -1.88
C GLY A 27 11.94 -3.22 -3.37
N ASP A 28 11.69 -4.30 -4.12
CA ASP A 28 11.30 -4.21 -5.53
C ASP A 28 9.78 -4.10 -5.67
N LEU A 29 9.30 -3.09 -6.40
CA LEU A 29 7.89 -2.93 -6.73
C LEU A 29 7.52 -3.92 -7.85
N ILE A 30 6.96 -5.07 -7.47
CA ILE A 30 6.71 -6.19 -8.40
C ILE A 30 5.38 -6.06 -9.16
N ILE A 31 4.42 -5.31 -8.62
CA ILE A 31 3.16 -4.97 -9.26
C ILE A 31 2.86 -3.51 -8.95
N GLU A 32 2.41 -2.79 -9.97
CA GLU A 32 1.95 -1.41 -9.88
C GLU A 32 0.69 -1.25 -10.73
N LYS A 33 -0.33 -0.61 -10.18
CA LYS A 33 -1.54 -0.18 -10.89
C LYS A 33 -1.89 1.24 -10.45
N ASN A 34 -2.11 2.11 -11.41
CA ASN A 34 -2.60 3.47 -11.22
C ASN A 34 -3.98 3.59 -11.87
N ARG A 35 -4.80 4.52 -11.40
CA ARG A 35 -5.96 4.93 -12.18
C ARG A 35 -5.51 5.87 -13.30
N ASP A 36 -5.98 5.61 -14.53
CA ASP A 36 -5.51 6.29 -15.75
C ASP A 36 -5.73 7.81 -15.74
N ASP A 37 -6.59 8.33 -14.87
CA ASP A 37 -6.99 9.73 -14.80
C ASP A 37 -6.27 10.56 -13.72
N VAL A 38 -5.45 9.95 -12.84
CA VAL A 38 -4.82 10.66 -11.72
C VAL A 38 -3.38 10.18 -11.43
N THR A 39 -2.40 10.75 -12.14
CA THR A 39 -0.97 10.52 -11.85
C THR A 39 -0.42 11.62 -10.94
N LEU A 40 -0.18 11.30 -9.67
CA LEU A 40 0.44 12.22 -8.71
C LEU A 40 1.96 12.29 -8.86
N LEU A 41 2.59 11.16 -9.16
CA LEU A 41 4.03 10.97 -9.20
C LEU A 41 4.43 10.39 -10.57
N ASN A 42 5.53 10.88 -11.14
CA ASN A 42 6.15 10.21 -12.28
C ASN A 42 6.89 8.93 -11.84
N GLU A 43 7.34 8.11 -12.79
CA GLU A 43 7.98 6.81 -12.51
C GLU A 43 9.20 6.91 -11.56
N GLN A 44 10.01 7.96 -11.67
CA GLN A 44 11.17 8.15 -10.78
C GLN A 44 10.73 8.53 -9.37
N GLU A 45 9.70 9.36 -9.26
CA GLU A 45 9.12 9.76 -7.99
C GLU A 45 8.40 8.60 -7.28
N VAL A 46 7.74 7.71 -8.03
CA VAL A 46 7.19 6.46 -7.49
C VAL A 46 8.30 5.59 -6.89
N LYS A 47 9.40 5.38 -7.63
CA LYS A 47 10.55 4.62 -7.12
C LYS A 47 11.13 5.24 -5.84
N MET A 48 11.23 6.56 -5.79
CA MET A 48 11.69 7.30 -4.62
C MET A 48 10.73 7.12 -3.42
N SER A 49 9.42 7.24 -3.63
CA SER A 49 8.40 7.04 -2.59
C SER A 49 8.39 5.61 -2.03
N VAL A 50 8.53 4.62 -2.92
CA VAL A 50 8.66 3.20 -2.56
C VAL A 50 9.94 2.95 -1.76
N HIS A 51 11.07 3.53 -2.17
CA HIS A 51 12.34 3.43 -1.45
C HIS A 51 12.22 3.91 0.00
N TYR A 52 11.64 5.11 0.22
CA TYR A 52 11.46 5.62 1.58
C TYR A 52 10.47 4.80 2.40
N THR A 53 9.42 4.27 1.78
CA THR A 53 8.49 3.34 2.44
C THR A 53 9.20 2.07 2.90
N PHE A 54 10.08 1.50 2.06
CA PHE A 54 10.85 0.31 2.37
C PHE A 54 11.87 0.55 3.49
N GLU A 55 12.63 1.65 3.42
CA GLU A 55 13.58 2.02 4.47
C GLU A 55 12.88 2.19 5.83
N ARG A 56 11.73 2.88 5.86
CA ARG A 56 10.94 3.06 7.08
C ARG A 56 10.50 1.70 7.65
N TRP A 57 9.87 0.87 6.81
CA TRP A 57 9.35 -0.44 7.25
C TRP A 57 10.47 -1.32 7.81
N THR A 58 11.59 -1.46 7.09
CA THR A 58 12.71 -2.31 7.51
C THR A 58 13.34 -1.82 8.82
N ARG A 59 13.51 -0.51 9.01
CA ARG A 59 14.04 0.06 10.25
C ARG A 59 13.11 -0.18 11.44
N LEU A 60 11.80 -0.06 11.26
CA LEU A 60 10.84 -0.29 12.35
C LEU A 60 10.76 -1.76 12.78
N GLN A 61 11.08 -2.71 11.90
CA GLN A 61 11.17 -4.13 12.28
C GLN A 61 12.24 -4.40 13.36
N ASN A 62 13.26 -3.54 13.49
CA ASN A 62 14.27 -3.67 14.56
C ASN A 62 13.66 -3.51 15.97
N LEU A 63 12.50 -2.87 16.08
CA LEU A 63 11.76 -2.69 17.34
C LEU A 63 10.65 -3.73 17.53
N SER A 64 10.50 -4.69 16.60
CA SER A 64 9.41 -5.67 16.63
C SER A 64 9.46 -6.61 17.85
N TYR A 65 10.62 -6.80 18.46
CA TYR A 65 10.76 -7.54 19.72
C TYR A 65 10.03 -6.89 20.91
N LYS A 66 9.67 -5.60 20.79
CA LYS A 66 8.86 -4.87 21.79
C LYS A 66 7.45 -4.57 21.28
N PHE A 67 7.32 -4.14 20.03
CA PHE A 67 6.02 -3.69 19.48
C PHE A 67 5.21 -4.81 18.83
N GLY A 68 5.83 -5.95 18.55
CA GLY A 68 5.33 -6.90 17.55
C GLY A 68 5.66 -6.43 16.13
N LYS A 69 5.31 -7.27 15.14
CA LYS A 69 5.51 -6.94 13.72
C LYS A 69 4.55 -5.84 13.28
N GLU A 70 5.04 -4.89 12.49
CA GLU A 70 4.21 -3.87 11.85
C GLU A 70 3.09 -4.56 11.04
N LYS A 71 1.85 -4.12 11.22
CA LYS A 71 0.69 -4.63 10.48
C LYS A 71 0.23 -3.66 9.39
N LEU A 72 0.29 -2.36 9.68
CA LEU A 72 -0.04 -1.30 8.76
C LEU A 72 0.63 0.02 9.17
N SER A 73 0.80 0.91 8.21
CA SER A 73 1.15 2.32 8.42
C SER A 73 0.27 3.19 7.53
N VAL A 74 -0.06 4.38 8.04
CA VAL A 74 -0.81 5.42 7.32
C VAL A 74 -0.02 6.71 7.45
N THR A 75 0.16 7.43 6.36
CA THR A 75 0.81 8.74 6.34
C THR A 75 -0.05 9.67 5.49
N GLU A 76 -0.61 10.68 6.13
CA GLU A 76 -1.45 11.68 5.50
C GLU A 76 -0.64 12.95 5.21
N TYR A 77 -0.67 13.35 3.95
CA TYR A 77 -0.19 14.62 3.44
C TYR A 77 -1.39 15.45 3.00
N GLU A 78 -1.19 16.74 2.84
CA GLU A 78 -2.22 17.68 2.36
C GLU A 78 -2.94 17.19 1.09
N ASN A 79 -2.23 16.50 0.19
CA ASN A 79 -2.73 16.07 -1.12
C ASN A 79 -2.89 14.56 -1.30
N VAL A 80 -2.50 13.72 -0.32
CA VAL A 80 -2.49 12.25 -0.46
C VAL A 80 -2.41 11.54 0.88
N ILE A 81 -3.10 10.41 1.00
CA ILE A 81 -2.86 9.44 2.07
C ILE A 81 -2.12 8.24 1.48
N LEU A 82 -0.97 7.91 2.05
CA LEU A 82 -0.21 6.71 1.74
C LEU A 82 -0.49 5.64 2.80
N ILE A 83 -0.84 4.44 2.36
CA ILE A 83 -1.17 3.33 3.24
C ILE A 83 -0.33 2.12 2.83
N SER A 84 0.31 1.49 3.82
CA SER A 84 1.07 0.27 3.63
C SER A 84 0.56 -0.81 4.56
N ILE A 85 0.27 -2.01 4.05
CA ILE A 85 -0.29 -3.14 4.81
C ILE A 85 0.66 -4.35 4.67
N GLN A 86 0.97 -4.99 5.79
CA GLN A 86 1.79 -6.21 5.79
C GLN A 86 1.08 -7.36 5.05
N LEU A 87 1.75 -7.95 4.05
CA LEU A 87 1.22 -9.03 3.23
C LEU A 87 2.22 -10.20 3.17
N GLY A 88 2.23 -11.05 4.20
CA GLY A 88 3.20 -12.14 4.31
C GLY A 88 4.62 -11.60 4.43
N LYS A 89 5.48 -11.85 3.43
CA LYS A 89 6.83 -11.28 3.33
C LYS A 89 6.89 -9.95 2.56
N ASN A 90 5.78 -9.57 1.93
CA ASN A 90 5.66 -8.39 1.08
C ASN A 90 4.91 -7.27 1.83
N LEU A 91 4.91 -6.08 1.25
CA LEU A 91 3.99 -5.00 1.58
C LEU A 91 3.01 -4.79 0.43
N PHE A 92 1.75 -4.63 0.79
CA PHE A 92 0.76 -4.03 -0.09
C PHE A 92 0.76 -2.52 0.13
N LEU A 93 0.85 -1.76 -0.94
CA LEU A 93 0.87 -0.30 -0.95
C LEU A 93 -0.41 0.18 -1.63
N LEU A 94 -1.04 1.21 -1.09
CA LEU A 94 -2.08 1.95 -1.80
C LEU A 94 -2.04 3.43 -1.43
N SER A 95 -2.55 4.28 -2.31
CA SER A 95 -2.74 5.70 -2.03
C SER A 95 -4.18 6.13 -2.26
N THR A 96 -4.62 7.15 -1.54
CA THR A 96 -5.95 7.74 -1.69
C THR A 96 -5.89 9.25 -1.75
N ASP A 97 -6.99 9.88 -2.14
CA ASP A 97 -7.24 11.30 -1.87
C ASP A 97 -7.16 11.60 -0.36
N PRO A 98 -6.86 12.85 0.04
CA PRO A 98 -6.91 13.29 1.44
C PRO A 98 -8.35 13.53 1.90
N ASN A 99 -8.56 13.69 3.22
CA ASN A 99 -9.87 14.03 3.81
C ASN A 99 -11.01 13.03 3.52
N ILE A 100 -10.69 11.74 3.35
CA ILE A 100 -11.66 10.66 3.14
C ILE A 100 -11.66 9.66 4.29
N ASP A 101 -12.66 8.78 4.36
CA ASP A 101 -12.69 7.66 5.32
C ASP A 101 -11.75 6.52 4.87
N TYR A 102 -10.45 6.73 5.09
CA TYR A 102 -9.41 5.76 4.74
C TYR A 102 -9.53 4.48 5.58
N MET A 103 -10.16 4.54 6.75
CA MET A 103 -10.36 3.36 7.60
C MET A 103 -11.33 2.38 6.96
N ASN A 104 -12.40 2.86 6.31
CA ASN A 104 -13.30 2.02 5.52
C ASN A 104 -12.54 1.34 4.36
N ILE A 105 -11.69 2.07 3.64
CA ILE A 105 -10.85 1.52 2.55
C ILE A 105 -9.90 0.45 3.08
N ILE A 106 -9.24 0.67 4.23
CA ILE A 106 -8.39 -0.33 4.89
C ILE A 106 -9.19 -1.58 5.25
N ASN A 107 -10.40 -1.44 5.78
CA ASN A 107 -11.22 -2.58 6.18
C ASN A 107 -11.68 -3.43 4.98
N LYS A 108 -12.14 -2.78 3.90
CA LYS A 108 -12.45 -3.47 2.64
C LYS A 108 -11.20 -4.16 2.07
N THR A 109 -10.05 -3.50 2.12
CA THR A 109 -8.77 -4.05 1.67
C THR A 109 -8.38 -5.32 2.43
N LYS A 110 -8.47 -5.30 3.76
CA LYS A 110 -8.20 -6.48 4.59
C LYS A 110 -9.15 -7.64 4.29
N SER A 111 -10.43 -7.34 4.03
CA SER A 111 -11.43 -8.35 3.67
C SER A 111 -11.07 -9.03 2.34
N ILE A 112 -10.74 -8.23 1.31
CA ILE A 112 -10.32 -8.74 0.00
C ILE A 112 -9.01 -9.55 0.09
N ILE A 113 -8.04 -9.10 0.89
CA ILE A 113 -6.81 -9.86 1.14
C ILE A 113 -7.14 -11.23 1.75
N ALA A 114 -8.02 -11.28 2.76
CA ALA A 114 -8.43 -12.53 3.39
C ALA A 114 -9.16 -13.47 2.40
N GLU A 115 -10.04 -12.93 1.56
CA GLU A 115 -10.71 -13.70 0.50
C GLU A 115 -9.72 -14.33 -0.50
N LEU A 116 -8.66 -13.60 -0.87
CA LEU A 116 -7.66 -14.05 -1.85
C LEU A 116 -6.56 -14.94 -1.24
N GLN A 117 -6.56 -15.13 0.08
CA GLN A 117 -5.66 -16.05 0.79
C GLN A 117 -6.26 -17.44 0.96
N ASN A 118 -7.59 -17.57 0.90
CA ASN A 118 -8.32 -18.82 0.94
C ASN A 118 -8.43 -19.45 -0.45
#